data_AF-A0A4R0RAI8-F1
#
_entry.id   AF-A0A4R0RAI8-F1
#
_cell.length_a   1.000
_cell.length_b   1.000
_cell.length_c   1.000
_cell.angle_alpha   90.00
_cell.angle_beta   90.00
_cell.angle_gamma   90.00
#
_symmetry.space_group_name_H-M   'P 1'
#
loop_
_entity.id
_entity.type
_entity.pdbx_description
1 polymer ?
#
loop_
_entity_poly.entity_id
_entity_poly.type
_entity_poly.pdbx_seq_one_letter_code
_entity_poly.pdbx_strand_id
1 'polypeptide(L)'
;MELLHTIGNVYMMKATSFLISRKFLGIPGFFSRLKEKGAVAKDAWGVIGSAIGVQNFMQEMERLQLKGEVAEEELRALEEDVTGKLLASWRGTRFEVVQVLREVVDLVLKEPGVSDFVLYNRAKASPFLNASPSYATRALLITGAIFKNTIPDESHAERRELERMVAEAAAGKSKHHQMQAQARAAAKAKQREAHTSTHGHLTPPKEQGATTPEKEKAQA
;
A
#
# COMPACT_ATOMS: atom_id res chain seq x y z
N MET A 1 6.95 -2.46 -13.78
CA MET A 1 6.58 -1.04 -13.73
C MET A 1 6.80 -0.39 -12.38
N GLU A 2 6.24 -0.91 -11.28
CA GLU A 2 6.34 -0.23 -9.96
C GLU A 2 7.79 0.02 -9.53
N LEU A 3 8.66 -0.97 -9.74
CA LEU A 3 10.08 -0.86 -9.40
C LEU A 3 10.77 0.21 -10.27
N LEU A 4 10.56 0.20 -11.59
CA LEU A 4 11.15 1.18 -12.51
C LEU A 4 10.71 2.62 -12.17
N HIS A 5 9.42 2.81 -11.86
CA HIS A 5 8.90 4.11 -11.41
C HIS A 5 9.52 4.52 -10.06
N THR A 6 9.73 3.56 -9.16
CA THR A 6 10.42 3.80 -7.88
C THR A 6 11.85 4.28 -8.10
N ILE A 7 12.61 3.63 -9.00
CA ILE A 7 13.97 4.06 -9.39
C ILE A 7 13.94 5.47 -9.97
N GLY A 8 13.03 5.74 -10.91
CA GLY A 8 12.88 7.06 -11.52
C GLY A 8 12.59 8.17 -10.51
N ASN A 9 11.71 7.90 -9.53
CA ASN A 9 11.43 8.82 -8.44
C ASN A 9 12.65 9.09 -7.56
N VAL A 10 13.46 8.07 -7.23
CA VAL A 10 14.70 8.23 -6.45
C VAL A 10 15.68 9.14 -7.21
N TYR A 11 15.91 8.88 -8.50
CA TYR A 11 16.80 9.70 -9.33
C TYR A 11 16.36 11.16 -9.38
N MET A 12 15.08 11.41 -9.69
CA MET A 12 14.57 12.78 -9.73
C MET A 12 14.66 13.49 -8.39
N MET A 13 14.31 12.80 -7.30
CA MET A 13 14.34 13.38 -5.96
C MET A 13 15.77 13.73 -5.52
N LYS A 14 16.73 12.80 -5.66
CA LYS A 14 18.13 13.03 -5.27
C LYS A 14 18.77 14.13 -6.13
N ALA A 15 18.54 14.11 -7.45
CA ALA A 15 19.04 15.14 -8.35
C ALA A 15 18.45 16.52 -8.01
N THR A 16 17.14 16.60 -7.77
CA THR A 16 16.47 17.86 -7.37
C THR A 16 16.99 18.37 -6.03
N SER A 17 17.10 17.51 -5.01
CA SER A 17 17.67 17.85 -3.70
C SER A 17 19.09 18.40 -3.83
N PHE A 18 19.93 17.76 -4.66
CA PHE A 18 21.28 18.23 -4.93
C PHE A 18 21.29 19.63 -5.57
N LEU A 19 20.49 19.86 -6.61
CA LEU A 19 20.42 21.16 -7.28
C LEU A 19 19.91 22.29 -6.39
N ILE A 20 18.90 22.01 -5.56
CA ILE A 20 18.38 22.98 -4.59
C ILE A 20 19.47 23.32 -3.57
N SER A 21 20.18 22.31 -3.05
CA SER A 21 21.24 22.52 -2.06
C SER A 21 22.43 23.35 -2.59
N ARG A 22 22.66 23.33 -3.90
CA ARG A 22 23.72 24.10 -4.58
C ARG A 22 23.30 25.54 -4.88
N LYS A 23 22.00 25.81 -5.08
CA LYS A 23 21.47 27.13 -5.47
C LYS A 23 21.14 28.05 -4.30
N PHE A 24 20.92 27.52 -3.11
CA PHE A 24 20.53 28.30 -1.95
C PHE A 24 21.57 28.17 -0.82
N LEU A 25 22.02 29.32 -0.31
CA LEU A 25 23.00 29.49 0.77
C LEU A 25 22.50 28.97 2.14
N GLY A 26 22.18 27.69 2.25
CA GLY A 26 22.19 26.96 3.53
C GLY A 26 20.85 26.61 4.20
N ILE A 27 19.72 27.30 3.94
CA ILE A 27 18.51 27.16 4.81
C ILE A 27 17.28 26.40 4.20
N PRO A 28 17.08 26.27 2.88
CA PRO A 28 15.99 25.42 2.35
C PRO A 28 16.29 23.91 2.31
N GLY A 29 17.54 23.51 2.54
CA GLY A 29 17.96 22.10 2.47
C GLY A 29 17.38 21.21 3.57
N PHE A 30 16.92 21.80 4.69
CA PHE A 30 16.38 21.05 5.82
C PHE A 30 15.03 20.40 5.50
N PHE A 31 14.13 21.09 4.78
CA PHE A 31 12.84 20.53 4.37
C PHE A 31 12.98 19.43 3.32
N SER A 32 13.90 19.58 2.35
CA SER A 32 14.16 18.54 1.35
C SER A 32 14.72 17.27 2.01
N ARG A 33 15.68 17.44 2.95
CA ARG A 33 16.25 16.33 3.74
C ARG A 33 15.21 15.69 4.66
N LEU A 34 14.31 16.48 5.28
CA LEU A 34 13.25 15.96 6.14
C LEU A 34 12.23 15.14 5.34
N LYS A 35 11.80 15.65 4.18
CA LYS A 35 10.93 14.91 3.26
C LYS A 35 11.57 13.61 2.78
N GLU A 36 12.87 13.66 2.47
CA GLU A 36 13.64 12.49 2.05
C GLU A 36 13.71 11.43 3.15
N LYS A 37 14.03 11.84 4.38
CA LYS A 37 14.08 10.95 5.56
C LYS A 37 12.70 10.41 5.94
N GLY A 38 11.66 11.23 5.85
CA GLY A 38 10.28 10.81 6.11
C GLY A 38 9.80 9.77 5.10
N ALA A 39 10.15 9.90 3.83
CA ALA A 39 9.86 8.89 2.82
C ALA A 39 10.55 7.55 3.13
N VAL A 40 11.83 7.57 3.54
CA VAL A 40 12.55 6.35 3.97
C VAL A 40 11.91 5.71 5.20
N ALA A 41 11.55 6.51 6.21
CA ALA A 41 10.91 6.01 7.42
C ALA A 41 9.55 5.37 7.12
N LYS A 42 8.76 5.96 6.20
CA LYS A 42 7.50 5.38 5.73
C LYS A 42 7.71 4.05 5.01
N ASP A 43 8.68 3.98 4.10
CA ASP A 43 9.00 2.74 3.39
C ASP A 43 9.48 1.65 4.38
N ALA A 44 10.35 2.00 5.34
CA ALA A 44 10.80 1.09 6.39
C ALA A 44 9.64 0.60 7.28
N TRP A 45 8.73 1.48 7.68
CA TRP A 45 7.52 1.10 8.41
C TRP A 45 6.63 0.16 7.60
N GLY A 46 6.52 0.36 6.29
CA GLY A 46 5.78 -0.53 5.39
C GLY A 46 6.40 -1.93 5.30
N VAL A 47 7.72 -2.04 5.28
CA VAL A 47 8.43 -3.33 5.33
C VAL A 47 8.19 -4.03 6.66
N ILE A 48 8.40 -3.33 7.78
CA ILE A 48 8.20 -3.86 9.14
C ILE A 48 6.75 -4.34 9.32
N GLY A 49 5.77 -3.53 8.93
CA GLY A 49 4.36 -3.90 9.02
C GLY A 49 4.00 -5.12 8.17
N SER A 50 4.64 -5.28 7.01
CA SER A 50 4.44 -6.47 6.16
C SER A 50 5.06 -7.73 6.77
N ALA A 51 6.24 -7.62 7.39
CA ALA A 51 6.87 -8.73 8.11
C ALA A 51 6.05 -9.19 9.33
N ILE A 52 5.51 -8.24 10.11
CA ILE A 52 4.59 -8.55 11.22
C ILE A 52 3.33 -9.25 10.69
N GLY A 53 2.79 -8.82 9.56
CA GLY A 53 1.66 -9.50 8.90
C GLY A 53 1.95 -10.96 8.57
N VAL A 54 3.15 -11.27 8.08
CA VAL A 54 3.59 -12.64 7.80
C VAL A 54 3.73 -13.47 9.08
N GLN A 55 4.29 -12.89 10.15
CA GLN A 55 4.40 -13.59 11.44
C GLN A 55 3.03 -13.93 12.01
N ASN A 56 2.10 -12.99 12.03
CA ASN A 56 0.73 -13.22 12.50
C ASN A 56 0.02 -14.31 11.69
N PHE A 57 0.25 -14.34 10.37
CA PHE A 57 -0.28 -15.39 9.50
C PHE A 57 0.30 -16.77 9.85
N MET A 58 1.62 -16.88 10.07
CA MET A 58 2.25 -18.14 10.48
C MET A 58 1.73 -18.63 11.84
N GLN A 59 1.56 -17.71 12.81
CA GLN A 59 1.00 -18.02 14.12
C GLN A 59 -0.45 -18.50 14.05
N GLU A 60 -1.27 -17.89 13.18
CA GLU A 60 -2.65 -18.32 13.00
C GLU A 60 -2.74 -19.71 12.35
N MET A 61 -1.85 -20.01 11.39
CA MET A 61 -1.73 -21.35 10.80
C MET A 61 -1.35 -22.40 11.83
N GLU A 62 -0.36 -22.13 12.68
CA GLU A 62 0.05 -23.00 13.77
C GLU A 62 -1.10 -23.22 14.78
N ARG A 63 -1.80 -22.14 15.15
CA ARG A 63 -2.96 -22.21 16.07
C ARG A 63 -4.09 -23.06 15.51
N LEU A 64 -4.33 -22.99 14.20
CA LEU A 64 -5.38 -23.75 13.52
C LEU A 64 -5.01 -25.24 13.43
N GLN A 65 -3.75 -25.55 13.10
CA GLN A 65 -3.24 -26.93 13.11
C GLN A 65 -3.32 -27.57 14.52
N LEU A 66 -2.95 -26.84 15.57
CA LEU A 66 -2.98 -27.34 16.95
C LEU A 66 -4.39 -27.64 17.47
N LYS A 67 -5.42 -26.93 16.99
CA LYS A 67 -6.80 -27.17 17.40
C LYS A 67 -7.41 -28.41 16.77
N GLY A 68 -6.85 -28.94 15.68
CA GLY A 68 -7.38 -30.13 14.98
C GLY A 68 -8.77 -29.95 14.35
N GLU A 69 -9.32 -28.72 14.35
CA GLU A 69 -10.69 -28.39 13.91
C GLU A 69 -10.72 -27.65 12.56
N VAL A 70 -9.87 -28.04 11.62
CA VAL A 70 -9.79 -27.36 10.32
C VAL A 70 -10.15 -28.36 9.24
N ALA A 71 -11.19 -28.04 8.46
CA ALA A 71 -11.44 -28.76 7.22
C ALA A 71 -10.18 -28.67 6.35
N GLU A 72 -9.75 -29.78 5.76
CA GLU A 72 -8.54 -29.83 4.92
C GLU A 72 -8.51 -28.71 3.86
N GLU A 73 -9.69 -28.30 3.40
CA GLU A 73 -9.90 -27.19 2.48
C GLU A 73 -9.59 -25.79 3.05
N GLU A 74 -9.87 -25.53 4.34
CA GLU A 74 -9.53 -24.27 5.00
C GLU A 74 -8.03 -24.16 5.28
N LEU A 75 -7.39 -25.27 5.66
CA LEU A 75 -5.94 -25.32 5.86
C LEU A 75 -5.21 -25.10 4.53
N ARG A 76 -5.67 -25.76 3.47
CA ARG A 76 -5.14 -25.60 2.12
C ARG A 76 -5.33 -24.19 1.59
N ALA A 77 -6.49 -23.58 1.81
CA ALA A 77 -6.73 -22.19 1.42
C ALA A 77 -5.86 -21.18 2.18
N LEU A 78 -5.50 -21.50 3.43
CA LEU A 78 -4.55 -20.71 4.22
C LEU A 78 -3.12 -20.89 3.69
N GLU A 79 -2.69 -22.12 3.40
CA GLU A 79 -1.37 -22.39 2.80
C GLU A 79 -1.22 -21.76 1.41
N GLU A 80 -2.29 -21.76 0.62
CA GLU A 80 -2.36 -21.09 -0.69
C GLU A 80 -2.31 -19.55 -0.58
N ASP A 81 -2.53 -18.95 0.61
CA ASP A 81 -2.46 -17.50 0.82
C ASP A 81 -1.00 -16.99 0.98
N VAL A 82 -0.20 -17.19 -0.07
CA VAL A 82 1.18 -16.65 -0.19
C VAL A 82 1.23 -15.13 -0.35
N THR A 83 0.08 -14.48 -0.49
CA THR A 83 -0.15 -13.04 -0.65
C THR A 83 0.65 -12.18 0.33
N GLY A 84 0.60 -12.51 1.63
CA GLY A 84 1.31 -11.76 2.67
C GLY A 84 2.83 -11.93 2.60
N LYS A 85 3.30 -13.15 2.35
CA LYS A 85 4.72 -13.48 2.19
C LYS A 85 5.30 -12.77 0.97
N LEU A 86 4.61 -12.87 -0.16
CA LEU A 86 4.98 -12.23 -1.41
C LEU A 86 5.11 -10.71 -1.25
N LEU A 87 4.13 -10.09 -0.60
CA LEU A 87 4.10 -8.64 -0.40
C LEU A 87 5.22 -8.17 0.54
N ALA A 88 5.51 -8.92 1.61
CA ALA A 88 6.61 -8.64 2.51
C ALA A 88 7.97 -8.76 1.79
N SER A 89 8.18 -9.84 1.04
CA SER A 89 9.38 -10.04 0.23
C SER A 89 9.55 -8.93 -0.81
N TRP A 90 8.49 -8.59 -1.56
CA TRP A 90 8.53 -7.52 -2.56
C TRP A 90 8.87 -6.16 -1.95
N ARG A 91 8.25 -5.81 -0.82
CA ARG A 91 8.56 -4.56 -0.11
C ARG A 91 9.99 -4.53 0.41
N GLY A 92 10.49 -5.66 0.92
CA GLY A 92 11.88 -5.82 1.32
C GLY A 92 12.83 -5.57 0.15
N THR A 93 12.62 -6.25 -0.99
CA THR A 93 13.43 -6.06 -2.20
C THR A 93 13.37 -4.62 -2.71
N ARG A 94 12.18 -4.02 -2.78
CA ARG A 94 12.00 -2.62 -3.19
C ARG A 94 12.74 -1.68 -2.25
N PHE A 95 12.67 -1.90 -0.93
CA PHE A 95 13.38 -1.09 0.05
C PHE A 95 14.89 -1.15 -0.14
N GLU A 96 15.44 -2.35 -0.32
CA GLU A 96 16.87 -2.56 -0.55
C GLU A 96 17.35 -1.81 -1.81
N VAL A 97 16.63 -1.98 -2.93
CA VAL A 97 16.91 -1.25 -4.17
C VAL A 97 16.89 0.26 -3.94
N VAL A 98 15.92 0.77 -3.19
CA VAL A 98 15.84 2.20 -2.85
C VAL A 98 17.04 2.66 -2.02
N GLN A 99 17.48 1.90 -1.01
CA GLN A 99 18.64 2.25 -0.18
C GLN A 99 19.92 2.29 -1.02
N VAL A 100 20.19 1.22 -1.77
CA VAL A 100 21.37 1.12 -2.63
C VAL A 100 21.41 2.26 -3.65
N LEU A 101 20.29 2.55 -4.33
CA LEU A 101 20.24 3.63 -5.31
C LEU A 101 20.46 5.01 -4.69
N ARG A 102 19.96 5.26 -3.48
CA ARG A 102 20.18 6.53 -2.79
C ARG A 102 21.66 6.74 -2.46
N GLU A 103 22.34 5.68 -2.04
CA GLU A 103 23.77 5.69 -1.75
C GLU A 103 24.59 5.89 -3.03
N VAL A 104 24.34 5.10 -4.08
CA VAL A 104 25.02 5.23 -5.37
C VAL A 104 24.87 6.64 -5.94
N VAL A 105 23.66 7.22 -5.88
CA VAL A 105 23.44 8.58 -6.36
C VAL A 105 24.17 9.62 -5.51
N ASP A 106 24.26 9.43 -4.19
CA ASP A 106 25.06 10.31 -3.33
C ASP A 106 26.56 10.25 -3.69
N LEU A 107 27.10 9.05 -3.91
CA LEU A 107 28.49 8.85 -4.32
C LEU A 107 28.78 9.54 -5.66
N VAL A 108 27.87 9.42 -6.62
CA VAL A 108 27.99 10.06 -7.95
C VAL A 108 27.88 11.59 -7.88
N LEU A 109 27.01 12.13 -7.02
CA LEU A 109 26.76 13.58 -6.94
C LEU A 109 27.70 14.32 -5.98
N LYS A 110 28.43 13.60 -5.13
CA LYS A 110 29.37 14.16 -4.14
C LYS A 110 30.79 13.60 -4.29
N GLU A 111 31.14 13.19 -5.50
CA GLU A 111 32.45 12.61 -5.80
C GLU A 111 33.58 13.62 -5.47
N PRO A 112 34.55 13.25 -4.61
CA PRO A 112 35.66 14.13 -4.25
C PRO A 112 36.59 14.34 -5.45
N GLY A 113 37.16 15.54 -5.58
CA GLY A 113 38.09 15.87 -6.66
C GLY A 113 37.44 16.20 -8.01
N VAL A 114 36.11 16.08 -8.13
CA VAL A 114 35.37 16.47 -9.34
C VAL A 114 34.89 17.91 -9.24
N SER A 115 35.03 18.66 -10.34
CA SER A 115 34.58 20.05 -10.38
C SER A 115 33.06 20.19 -10.18
N ASP A 116 32.66 21.27 -9.52
CA ASP A 116 31.26 21.59 -9.27
C ASP A 116 30.42 21.69 -10.55
N PHE A 117 31.04 22.12 -11.65
CA PHE A 117 30.41 22.16 -12.96
C PHE A 117 30.03 20.75 -13.46
N VAL A 118 30.92 19.77 -13.30
CA VAL A 118 30.65 18.37 -13.67
C VAL A 118 29.56 17.77 -12.79
N LEU A 119 29.61 18.00 -11.48
CA LEU A 119 28.58 17.52 -10.53
C LEU A 119 27.21 18.15 -10.82
N TYR A 120 27.18 19.44 -11.15
CA TYR A 120 25.97 20.15 -11.55
C TYR A 120 25.35 19.56 -12.83
N ASN A 121 26.19 19.24 -13.83
CA ASN A 121 25.75 18.61 -15.07
C ASN A 121 25.21 17.19 -14.82
N ARG A 122 25.80 16.41 -13.90
CA ARG A 122 25.25 15.09 -13.50
C ARG A 122 23.80 15.19 -12.99
N ALA A 123 23.48 16.29 -12.31
CA ALA A 123 22.18 16.50 -11.69
C ALA A 123 21.15 17.28 -12.55
N LYS A 124 21.54 18.32 -13.30
CA LYS A 124 20.60 19.22 -14.00
C LYS A 124 20.42 18.91 -15.49
N ALA A 125 19.17 19.01 -15.96
CA ALA A 125 18.86 19.27 -17.37
C ALA A 125 18.70 20.79 -17.61
N SER A 126 19.56 21.39 -18.43
CA SER A 126 19.38 22.76 -18.95
C SER A 126 18.96 22.68 -20.42
N PRO A 127 17.81 23.23 -20.84
CA PRO A 127 17.37 23.19 -22.24
C PRO A 127 18.25 24.01 -23.19
N PHE A 128 19.03 24.97 -22.67
CA PHE A 128 19.63 26.04 -23.46
C PHE A 128 21.11 26.30 -23.17
N LEU A 129 21.96 25.27 -23.24
CA LEU A 129 23.41 25.52 -23.32
C LEU A 129 24.07 24.47 -24.22
N ASN A 130 24.27 24.86 -25.47
CA ASN A 130 25.21 24.24 -26.41
C ASN A 130 26.57 24.91 -26.19
N ALA A 131 27.52 24.19 -25.60
CA ALA A 131 28.95 24.52 -25.67
C ALA A 131 29.79 23.27 -25.31
N SER A 132 30.23 22.56 -26.36
CA SER A 132 31.35 21.59 -26.43
C SER A 132 31.35 20.28 -25.61
N PRO A 133 31.99 19.21 -26.11
CA PRO A 133 31.59 17.83 -25.90
C PRO A 133 32.26 17.19 -24.68
N SER A 134 31.44 16.90 -23.69
CA SER A 134 31.50 15.63 -22.94
C SER A 134 30.05 15.25 -22.73
N TYR A 135 29.51 14.44 -23.63
CA TYR A 135 28.10 14.03 -23.72
C TYR A 135 27.59 13.23 -22.50
N ALA A 136 28.32 13.18 -21.39
CA ALA A 136 28.08 12.24 -20.29
C ALA A 136 27.24 12.76 -19.12
N THR A 137 26.87 14.04 -19.05
CA THR A 137 26.29 14.55 -17.78
C THR A 137 25.07 15.42 -18.00
N ARG A 138 23.95 14.74 -18.28
CA ARG A 138 22.54 15.18 -18.09
C ARG A 138 21.66 13.98 -17.68
N ALA A 139 22.19 13.06 -16.88
CA ALA A 139 21.62 11.71 -16.77
C ALA A 139 20.44 11.61 -15.78
N LEU A 140 20.61 12.01 -14.51
CA LEU A 140 19.67 11.55 -13.47
C LEU A 140 18.24 12.10 -13.60
N LEU A 141 18.06 13.38 -13.92
CA LEU A 141 16.70 13.94 -14.13
C LEU A 141 16.04 13.39 -15.41
N ILE A 142 16.80 13.25 -16.50
CA ILE A 142 16.27 12.76 -17.78
C ILE A 142 15.94 11.28 -17.67
N THR A 143 16.89 10.45 -17.22
CA THR A 143 16.68 9.02 -16.98
C THR A 143 15.56 8.80 -15.96
N GLY A 144 15.53 9.60 -14.88
CA GLY A 144 14.47 9.52 -13.89
C GLY A 144 13.08 9.83 -14.47
N ALA A 145 12.98 10.85 -15.33
CA ALA A 145 11.75 11.19 -16.03
C ALA A 145 11.33 10.11 -17.04
N ILE A 146 12.28 9.55 -17.81
CA ILE A 146 12.02 8.44 -18.73
C ILE A 146 11.47 7.25 -17.95
N PHE A 147 12.16 6.83 -16.88
CA PHE A 147 11.74 5.68 -16.06
C PHE A 147 10.37 5.91 -15.44
N LYS A 148 10.10 7.09 -14.91
CA LYS A 148 8.79 7.43 -14.33
C LYS A 148 7.66 7.47 -15.37
N ASN A 149 7.94 7.95 -16.58
CA ASN A 149 6.94 8.07 -17.64
C ASN A 149 6.85 6.81 -18.53
N THR A 150 7.65 5.78 -18.25
CA THR A 150 7.59 4.53 -19.00
C THR A 150 6.22 3.89 -18.74
N ILE A 151 5.55 3.50 -19.83
CA ILE A 151 4.27 2.81 -19.83
C ILE A 151 4.53 1.32 -20.10
N PRO A 152 3.81 0.41 -19.44
CA PRO A 152 3.97 -1.02 -19.72
C PRO A 152 3.59 -1.35 -21.17
N ASP A 153 4.39 -2.24 -21.77
CA ASP A 153 4.07 -2.89 -23.03
C ASP A 153 3.14 -4.09 -22.78
N GLU A 154 1.99 -4.11 -23.45
CA GLU A 154 0.95 -5.13 -23.27
C GLU A 154 1.31 -6.48 -23.92
N SER A 155 2.31 -6.53 -24.80
CA SER A 155 2.73 -7.75 -25.49
C SER A 155 3.43 -8.80 -24.60
N HIS A 156 3.88 -8.41 -23.40
CA HIS A 156 4.60 -9.27 -22.47
C HIS A 156 3.88 -9.41 -21.11
N ALA A 157 2.67 -9.96 -21.14
CA ALA A 157 1.82 -10.14 -19.95
C ALA A 157 2.45 -11.04 -18.87
N GLU A 158 3.12 -12.13 -19.24
CA GLU A 158 3.75 -13.08 -18.29
C GLU A 158 4.81 -12.41 -17.40
N ARG A 159 5.55 -11.43 -17.93
CA ARG A 159 6.57 -10.69 -17.16
C ARG A 159 5.97 -9.82 -16.05
N ARG A 160 4.65 -9.60 -16.04
CA ARG A 160 3.93 -8.78 -15.07
C ARG A 160 3.12 -9.60 -14.06
N GLU A 161 3.16 -10.93 -14.11
CA GLU A 161 2.42 -11.77 -13.14
C GLU A 161 2.84 -11.48 -11.71
N LEU A 162 4.16 -11.34 -11.47
CA LEU A 162 4.67 -10.97 -10.16
C LEU A 162 4.12 -9.61 -9.68
N GLU A 163 4.12 -8.60 -10.55
CA GLU A 163 3.62 -7.26 -10.21
C GLU A 163 2.11 -7.27 -9.95
N ARG A 164 1.37 -8.08 -10.71
CA ARG A 164 -0.05 -8.28 -10.53
C ARG A 164 -0.36 -8.99 -9.20
N MET A 165 0.35 -10.07 -8.89
CA MET A 165 0.19 -10.80 -7.63
C MET A 165 0.52 -9.90 -6.43
N VAL A 166 1.57 -9.08 -6.52
CA VAL A 166 1.92 -8.08 -5.50
C VAL A 166 0.84 -6.99 -5.38
N ALA A 167 0.31 -6.49 -6.49
CA ALA A 167 -0.74 -5.47 -6.48
C ALA A 167 -2.06 -6.00 -5.89
N GLU A 168 -2.44 -7.23 -6.23
CA GLU A 168 -3.57 -7.93 -5.64
C GLU A 168 -3.38 -8.16 -4.14
N ALA A 169 -2.16 -8.50 -3.73
CA ALA A 169 -1.78 -8.63 -2.33
C ALA A 169 -1.86 -7.30 -1.56
N ALA A 170 -1.34 -6.23 -2.15
CA ALA A 170 -1.42 -4.89 -1.57
C ALA A 170 -2.87 -4.37 -1.48
N ALA A 171 -3.76 -4.81 -2.38
CA ALA A 171 -5.17 -4.49 -2.36
C ALA A 171 -5.98 -5.28 -1.30
N GLY A 172 -5.34 -6.20 -0.57
CA GLY A 172 -5.98 -6.94 0.53
C GLY A 172 -7.00 -7.98 0.06
N LYS A 173 -6.94 -8.42 -1.20
CA LYS A 173 -7.89 -9.40 -1.78
C LYS A 173 -7.53 -10.85 -1.46
N SER A 174 -7.05 -11.15 -0.26
CA SER A 174 -6.78 -12.53 0.16
C SER A 174 -8.10 -13.33 0.24
N LYS A 175 -8.12 -14.53 -0.36
CA LYS A 175 -9.27 -15.46 -0.29
C LYS A 175 -9.62 -15.79 1.17
N HIS A 176 -8.62 -15.99 2.01
CA HIS A 176 -8.81 -16.27 3.44
C HIS A 176 -9.44 -15.09 4.18
N HIS A 177 -8.99 -13.85 3.91
CA HIS A 177 -9.62 -12.65 4.47
C HIS A 177 -11.08 -12.49 4.02
N GLN A 178 -11.38 -12.82 2.77
CA GLN A 178 -12.76 -12.82 2.25
C GLN A 178 -13.63 -13.88 2.91
N MET A 179 -13.13 -15.12 3.06
CA MET A 179 -13.85 -16.20 3.74
C MET A 179 -14.09 -15.87 5.22
N GLN A 180 -13.10 -15.35 5.94
CA GLN A 180 -13.30 -14.91 7.32
C GLN A 180 -14.29 -13.74 7.43
N ALA A 181 -14.25 -12.77 6.51
CA ALA A 181 -15.20 -11.67 6.48
C ALA A 181 -16.63 -12.15 6.21
N GLN A 182 -16.81 -13.10 5.29
CA GLN A 182 -18.09 -13.73 4.99
C GLN A 182 -18.61 -14.57 6.16
N ALA A 183 -17.75 -15.38 6.80
CA ALA A 183 -18.12 -16.16 7.98
C ALA A 183 -18.54 -15.26 9.17
N ARG A 184 -17.80 -14.17 9.41
CA ARG A 184 -18.16 -13.18 10.44
C ARG A 184 -19.47 -12.44 10.11
N ALA A 185 -19.69 -12.08 8.84
CA ALA A 185 -20.93 -11.46 8.41
C ALA A 185 -22.14 -12.40 8.56
N ALA A 186 -21.99 -13.67 8.20
CA ALA A 186 -23.01 -14.71 8.36
C ALA A 186 -23.34 -14.97 9.84
N ALA A 187 -22.33 -15.03 10.72
CA ALA A 187 -22.54 -15.16 12.16
C ALA A 187 -23.31 -13.96 12.75
N LYS A 188 -22.99 -12.75 12.30
CA LYS A 188 -23.65 -11.52 12.73
C LYS A 188 -25.09 -11.39 12.22
N ALA A 189 -25.37 -11.91 11.02
CA ALA A 189 -26.72 -12.02 10.47
C ALA A 189 -27.57 -13.01 11.30
N LYS A 190 -27.04 -14.19 11.62
CA LYS A 190 -27.72 -15.18 12.47
C LYS A 190 -28.01 -14.64 13.87
N GLN A 191 -27.10 -13.87 14.47
CA GLN A 191 -27.35 -13.23 15.77
C GLN A 191 -28.45 -12.17 15.69
N ARG A 192 -28.52 -11.38 14.61
CA ARG A 192 -29.61 -10.41 14.39
C ARG A 192 -30.95 -11.13 14.23
N GLU A 193 -31.00 -12.21 13.48
CA GLU A 193 -32.22 -13.01 13.30
C GLU A 193 -32.70 -13.63 14.62
N ALA A 194 -31.78 -14.14 15.45
CA ALA A 194 -32.10 -14.68 16.79
C ALA A 194 -32.61 -13.60 17.77
N HIS A 195 -32.04 -12.38 17.74
CA HIS A 195 -32.53 -11.28 18.56
C HIS A 195 -33.90 -10.75 18.11
N THR A 196 -34.21 -10.82 16.81
CA THR A 196 -35.50 -10.37 16.27
C THR A 196 -36.62 -11.38 16.56
N SER A 197 -36.31 -12.67 16.62
CA SER A 197 -37.26 -13.75 16.95
C SER A 197 -37.55 -13.88 18.45
N THR A 198 -36.74 -13.27 19.33
CA THR A 198 -36.97 -13.28 20.79
C THR A 198 -37.95 -12.18 21.26
N HIS A 199 -38.22 -11.14 20.46
CA HIS A 199 -39.18 -10.07 20.80
C HIS A 199 -40.59 -10.24 20.19
N GLY A 200 -40.87 -11.37 19.54
CA GLY A 200 -42.11 -11.61 18.79
C GLY A 200 -43.22 -12.38 19.53
N HIS A 201 -43.25 -12.43 20.88
CA HIS A 201 -44.32 -13.11 21.61
C HIS A 201 -44.78 -12.34 22.85
N LEU A 202 -45.55 -11.27 22.64
CA LEU A 202 -46.47 -10.74 23.64
C LEU A 202 -47.82 -10.47 22.96
N THR A 203 -48.68 -11.48 22.94
CA THR A 203 -50.11 -11.32 22.63
C THR A 203 -50.79 -10.55 23.76
N PRO A 204 -51.56 -9.49 23.49
CA PRO A 204 -52.32 -8.79 24.53
C PRO A 204 -53.55 -9.63 24.96
N PRO A 205 -54.03 -9.51 26.21
CA PRO A 205 -55.17 -10.28 26.69
C PRO A 205 -56.48 -9.80 26.02
N LYS A 206 -57.35 -10.75 25.66
CA LYS A 206 -58.72 -10.50 25.21
C LYS A 206 -59.60 -10.03 26.38
N GLU A 207 -60.12 -8.81 26.30
CA GLU A 207 -61.26 -8.38 27.13
C GLU A 207 -62.57 -8.97 26.60
N GLN A 208 -63.31 -9.65 27.49
CA GLN A 208 -64.72 -10.05 27.29
C GLN A 208 -65.62 -8.96 27.89
N GLY A 209 -66.62 -8.54 27.11
CA GLY A 209 -67.35 -7.29 27.34
C GLY A 209 -68.54 -7.35 28.31
N ALA A 210 -69.21 -6.20 28.44
CA ALA A 210 -70.62 -6.10 28.81
C ALA A 210 -71.26 -4.81 28.24
N THR A 211 -72.48 -5.02 27.78
CA THR A 211 -73.51 -4.24 27.06
C THR A 211 -74.06 -2.95 27.72
N THR A 212 -74.20 -1.88 26.89
CA THR A 212 -75.36 -0.93 26.64
C THR A 212 -76.06 -0.20 27.84
N PRO A 213 -76.82 0.93 27.67
CA PRO A 213 -77.42 1.47 26.44
C PRO A 213 -77.49 3.00 26.19
N GLU A 214 -77.62 3.29 24.89
CA GLU A 214 -78.45 4.29 24.17
C GLU A 214 -79.24 5.39 24.95
N LYS A 215 -79.06 6.66 24.50
CA LYS A 215 -80.02 7.79 24.30
C LYS A 215 -79.22 9.10 24.22
N GLU A 216 -79.51 10.17 23.49
CA GLU A 216 -80.59 10.60 22.59
C GLU A 216 -80.11 11.94 21.94
N LYS A 217 -80.72 12.33 20.83
CA LYS A 217 -80.41 13.52 20.00
C LYS A 217 -80.68 14.87 20.67
N ALA A 218 -79.93 15.92 20.29
CA ALA A 218 -80.39 17.28 19.90
C ALA A 218 -79.15 18.10 19.46
N GLN A 219 -78.98 18.56 18.21
CA GLN A 219 -79.57 19.76 17.57
C GLN A 219 -79.51 21.05 18.41
N ALA A 220 -78.49 21.87 18.17
CA ALA A 220 -78.53 23.26 17.68
C ALA A 220 -77.17 23.93 17.90
#